data_AF-A0A924F651-F1
#
_entry.id   AF-A0A924F651-F1
#
_cell.length_a   1.000
_cell.length_b   1.000
_cell.length_c   1.000
_cell.angle_alpha   90.00
_cell.angle_beta   90.00
_cell.angle_gamma   90.00
#
_symmetry.space_group_name_H-M   'P 1'
#
loop_
_entity.id
_entity.type
_entity.pdbx_description
1 polymer ?
#
loop_
_entity_poly.entity_id
_entity_poly.type
_entity_poly.pdbx_seq_one_letter_code
_entity_poly.pdbx_strand_id
1 'polypeptide(L)'
;MERKQKQAGFTAVELLITLFVAAAFLIASYQLFNLIIKDSGSTRSESRAANVAYDYLRQYAASSTTIPCTPSSPLTNAPLSVDGLTDVTIGVTVSCLPNAISSLSKVEVTVSYNNPVQTIKYSTYTSSTGSNTITDITDGLVAWWKLNGDTNNSVGSPNGVASNAIPTTHDGVPNTAYAFNGTSS
;
A
#
# COMPACT_ATOMS: atom_id res chain seq x y z
N MET A 1 -54.65 -41.38 39.74
CA MET A 1 -53.45 -41.31 40.60
C MET A 1 -52.29 -40.86 39.72
N GLU A 2 -51.97 -39.57 39.74
CA GLU A 2 -50.92 -38.99 38.90
C GLU A 2 -49.62 -38.93 39.71
N ARG A 3 -48.63 -39.75 39.34
CA ARG A 3 -47.29 -39.69 39.94
C ARG A 3 -46.62 -38.42 39.45
N LYS A 4 -46.57 -37.38 40.30
CA LYS A 4 -45.65 -36.25 40.09
C LYS A 4 -44.22 -36.79 40.11
N GLN A 5 -43.59 -36.89 38.95
CA GLN A 5 -42.15 -37.12 38.87
C GLN A 5 -41.45 -35.91 39.50
N LYS A 6 -40.62 -36.16 40.52
CA LYS A 6 -39.72 -35.14 41.05
C LYS A 6 -38.75 -34.79 39.93
N GLN A 7 -38.85 -33.58 39.38
CA GLN A 7 -37.83 -33.04 38.49
C GLN A 7 -36.50 -33.06 39.26
N ALA A 8 -35.49 -33.71 38.71
CA ALA A 8 -34.14 -33.67 39.26
C ALA A 8 -33.66 -32.22 39.18
N GLY A 9 -33.54 -31.57 40.33
CA GLY A 9 -32.99 -30.22 40.41
C GLY A 9 -31.52 -30.21 40.00
N PHE A 10 -31.06 -29.06 39.50
CA PHE A 10 -29.68 -28.84 39.07
C PHE A 10 -28.71 -29.21 40.19
N THR A 11 -27.78 -30.11 39.93
CA THR A 11 -26.82 -30.53 40.96
C THR A 11 -25.78 -29.43 41.17
N ALA A 12 -25.26 -29.29 42.39
CA ALA A 12 -24.20 -28.31 42.68
C ALA A 12 -22.95 -28.51 41.79
N VAL A 13 -22.70 -29.75 41.37
CA VAL A 13 -21.60 -30.11 40.46
C VAL A 13 -21.84 -29.56 39.05
N GLU A 14 -23.06 -29.69 38.51
CA GLU A 14 -23.40 -29.09 37.21
C GLU A 14 -23.29 -27.56 37.25
N LEU A 15 -23.65 -26.93 38.37
CA LEU A 15 -23.52 -25.47 38.54
C LEU A 15 -22.05 -25.05 38.57
N LEU A 16 -21.20 -25.81 39.23
CA LEU A 16 -19.78 -25.53 39.28
C LEU A 16 -19.12 -25.68 37.91
N ILE A 17 -19.43 -26.76 37.17
CA ILE A 17 -18.89 -26.99 35.83
C ILE A 17 -19.35 -25.89 34.86
N THR A 18 -20.64 -25.53 34.88
CA THR A 18 -21.15 -24.47 33.99
C THR A 18 -20.53 -23.12 34.27
N LEU A 19 -20.30 -22.77 35.55
CA LEU A 19 -19.61 -21.54 35.94
C LEU A 19 -18.15 -21.55 35.48
N PHE A 20 -17.45 -22.68 35.61
CA PHE A 20 -16.05 -22.80 35.21
C PHE A 20 -15.89 -22.68 33.69
N VAL A 21 -16.75 -23.36 32.94
CA VAL A 21 -16.79 -23.28 31.47
C VAL A 21 -17.12 -21.85 31.03
N ALA A 22 -18.12 -21.21 31.64
CA ALA A 22 -18.47 -19.81 31.35
C ALA A 22 -17.29 -18.85 31.62
N ALA A 23 -16.58 -19.02 32.74
CA ALA A 23 -15.41 -18.20 33.07
C ALA A 23 -14.27 -18.40 32.05
N ALA A 24 -14.00 -19.63 31.64
CA ALA A 24 -12.98 -19.93 30.63
C ALA A 24 -13.31 -19.27 29.28
N PHE A 25 -14.58 -19.33 28.84
CA PHE A 25 -15.03 -18.66 27.63
C PHE A 25 -14.87 -17.13 27.72
N LEU A 26 -15.24 -16.51 28.84
CA LEU A 26 -15.08 -15.06 29.02
C LEU A 26 -13.62 -14.60 28.94
N ILE A 27 -12.70 -15.35 29.54
CA ILE A 27 -11.26 -15.03 29.49
C ILE A 27 -10.74 -15.14 28.05
N ALA A 28 -11.08 -16.22 27.34
CA ALA A 28 -10.68 -16.42 25.95
C ALA A 28 -11.25 -15.32 25.03
N SER A 29 -12.53 -14.95 25.21
CA SER A 29 -13.17 -13.87 24.45
C SER A 29 -12.50 -12.51 24.67
N TYR A 30 -12.12 -12.19 25.91
CA TYR A 30 -11.45 -10.93 26.23
C TYR A 30 -10.06 -10.83 25.57
N GLN A 31 -9.29 -11.92 25.60
CA GLN A 31 -7.97 -11.96 24.98
C GLN A 31 -8.06 -11.77 23.45
N LEU A 32 -9.02 -12.44 22.81
CA LEU A 32 -9.21 -12.36 21.36
C LEU A 32 -9.66 -10.95 20.94
N PHE A 33 -10.57 -10.32 21.69
CA PHE A 33 -11.05 -8.97 21.41
C PHE A 33 -9.92 -7.93 21.41
N ASN A 34 -9.08 -7.96 22.44
CA ASN A 34 -7.97 -7.01 22.56
C ASN A 34 -6.94 -7.17 21.44
N LEU A 35 -6.64 -8.41 21.03
CA LEU A 35 -5.67 -8.68 19.97
C LEU A 35 -6.19 -8.18 18.61
N ILE A 36 -7.42 -8.54 18.24
CA ILE A 36 -8.00 -8.19 16.93
C ILE A 36 -8.19 -6.66 16.79
N ILE A 37 -8.68 -6.00 17.85
CA ILE A 37 -8.90 -4.54 17.77
C ILE A 37 -7.58 -3.79 17.69
N LYS A 38 -6.56 -4.22 18.44
CA LYS A 38 -5.23 -3.62 18.36
C LYS A 38 -4.62 -3.79 16.96
N ASP A 39 -4.68 -5.00 16.41
CA ASP A 39 -4.17 -5.28 15.06
C ASP A 39 -4.91 -4.46 14.00
N SER A 40 -6.24 -4.33 14.13
CA SER A 40 -7.05 -3.53 13.20
C SER A 40 -6.67 -2.05 13.22
N GLY A 41 -6.37 -1.48 14.39
CA GLY A 41 -5.90 -0.11 14.53
C GLY A 41 -4.51 0.09 13.93
N SER A 42 -3.59 -0.83 14.22
CA SER A 42 -2.22 -0.80 13.70
C SER A 42 -2.20 -0.89 12.17
N THR A 43 -2.90 -1.85 11.59
CA THR A 43 -2.96 -2.04 10.13
C THR A 43 -3.54 -0.83 9.41
N ARG A 44 -4.54 -0.16 10.00
CA ARG A 44 -5.10 1.09 9.44
C ARG A 44 -4.08 2.22 9.46
N SER A 45 -3.31 2.36 10.55
CA SER A 45 -2.26 3.38 10.64
C SER A 45 -1.13 3.11 9.65
N GLU A 46 -0.72 1.84 9.52
CA GLU A 46 0.31 1.42 8.58
C GLU A 46 -0.12 1.66 7.13
N SER A 47 -1.36 1.31 6.77
CA SER A 47 -1.89 1.53 5.42
C SER A 47 -1.92 3.02 5.05
N ARG A 48 -2.27 3.89 5.99
CA ARG A 48 -2.27 5.35 5.76
C ARG A 48 -0.85 5.89 5.57
N ALA A 49 0.07 5.50 6.44
CA ALA A 49 1.47 5.90 6.34
C ALA A 49 2.12 5.35 5.06
N ALA A 50 1.75 4.13 4.64
CA ALA A 50 2.23 3.52 3.41
C ALA A 50 1.75 4.26 2.15
N ASN A 51 0.48 4.65 2.09
CA ASN A 51 -0.05 5.45 0.96
C ASN A 51 0.70 6.78 0.83
N VAL A 52 0.89 7.49 1.94
CA VAL A 52 1.64 8.75 1.96
C VAL A 52 3.09 8.53 1.51
N ALA A 53 3.76 7.51 2.05
CA ALA A 53 5.13 7.19 1.67
C ALA A 53 5.25 6.86 0.16
N TYR A 54 4.27 6.16 -0.40
CA TYR A 54 4.23 5.82 -1.82
C TYR A 54 3.98 7.05 -2.72
N ASP A 55 3.06 7.94 -2.32
CA ASP A 55 2.79 9.18 -3.08
C ASP A 55 4.05 10.05 -3.18
N TYR A 56 4.76 10.24 -2.06
CA TYR A 56 6.02 10.95 -2.05
C TYR A 56 7.11 10.20 -2.83
N LEU A 57 7.21 8.88 -2.70
CA LEU A 57 8.17 8.09 -3.48
C LEU A 57 7.97 8.33 -4.98
N ARG A 58 6.72 8.32 -5.45
CA ARG A 58 6.39 8.52 -6.86
C ARG A 58 6.68 9.95 -7.33
N GLN A 59 6.35 10.96 -6.51
CA GLN A 59 6.62 12.37 -6.81
C GLN A 59 8.12 12.64 -6.95
N TYR A 60 8.91 12.14 -5.98
CA TYR A 60 10.35 12.37 -5.97
C TYR A 60 11.09 11.50 -6.96
N ALA A 61 10.62 10.28 -7.25
CA ALA A 61 11.15 9.44 -8.32
C ALA A 61 11.08 10.10 -9.70
N ALA A 62 10.00 10.81 -10.03
CA ALA A 62 9.91 11.55 -11.28
C ALA A 62 10.88 12.75 -11.33
N SER A 63 11.13 13.38 -10.17
CA SER A 63 11.89 14.61 -10.04
C SER A 63 13.41 14.39 -9.86
N SER A 64 13.84 13.19 -9.47
CA SER A 64 15.23 12.81 -9.18
C SER A 64 16.02 12.30 -10.39
N THR A 65 15.57 12.62 -11.61
CA THR A 65 16.10 12.13 -12.89
C THR A 65 17.28 12.94 -13.44
N THR A 66 17.90 13.81 -12.64
CA THR A 66 19.00 14.69 -13.06
C THR A 66 20.29 13.90 -13.37
N ILE A 67 20.95 14.22 -14.49
CA ILE A 67 22.26 13.68 -14.87
C ILE A 67 23.34 14.77 -14.68
N PRO A 68 24.50 14.46 -14.07
CA PRO A 68 24.82 13.20 -13.37
C PRO A 68 24.05 13.07 -12.04
N CYS A 69 23.86 11.83 -11.56
CA CYS A 69 23.29 11.58 -10.24
C CYS A 69 24.06 12.38 -9.18
N THR A 70 23.35 13.23 -8.45
CA THR A 70 23.88 13.95 -7.30
C THR A 70 23.11 13.51 -6.05
N PRO A 71 23.81 13.00 -5.01
CA PRO A 71 23.13 12.59 -3.80
C PRO A 71 22.47 13.82 -3.16
N SER A 72 21.22 13.68 -2.76
CA SER A 72 20.47 14.79 -2.17
C SER A 72 19.48 14.28 -1.13
N SER A 73 19.11 15.16 -0.19
CA SER A 73 18.06 14.92 0.80
C SER A 73 17.05 16.05 0.74
N PRO A 74 16.14 16.05 -0.25
CA PRO A 74 15.20 17.16 -0.47
C PRO A 74 14.30 17.42 0.74
N LEU A 75 14.01 16.35 1.50
CA LEU A 75 13.16 16.39 2.66
C LEU A 75 13.85 15.65 3.81
N THR A 76 14.01 16.30 4.96
CA THR A 76 14.60 15.68 6.16
C THR A 76 13.72 15.98 7.36
N ASN A 77 13.09 14.94 7.91
CA ASN A 77 12.21 15.01 9.09
C ASN A 77 11.16 16.13 9.00
N ALA A 78 10.61 16.35 7.81
CA ALA A 78 9.60 17.38 7.62
C ALA A 78 8.28 16.93 8.27
N PRO A 79 7.63 17.79 9.08
CA PRO A 79 6.37 17.45 9.69
C PRO A 79 5.26 17.39 8.63
N LEU A 80 4.37 16.41 8.77
CA LEU A 80 3.20 16.26 7.91
C LEU A 80 1.96 16.04 8.77
N SER A 81 0.81 16.57 8.35
CA SER A 81 -0.47 16.27 8.99
C SER A 81 -1.21 15.26 8.13
N VAL A 82 -1.44 14.05 8.67
CA VAL A 82 -2.20 12.99 8.02
C VAL A 82 -3.35 12.58 8.94
N ASP A 83 -4.56 12.60 8.41
CA ASP A 83 -5.74 12.21 9.19
C ASP A 83 -5.63 10.78 9.73
N GLY A 84 -5.86 10.62 11.04
CA GLY A 84 -5.76 9.34 11.74
C GLY A 84 -4.34 8.90 12.09
N LEU A 85 -3.32 9.75 11.91
CA LEU A 85 -1.95 9.54 12.38
C LEU A 85 -1.52 10.69 13.29
N THR A 86 -0.63 10.41 14.24
CA THR A 86 -0.03 11.40 15.13
C THR A 86 1.48 11.46 14.89
N ASP A 87 2.13 12.58 15.23
CA ASP A 87 3.59 12.75 15.17
C ASP A 87 4.23 12.28 13.84
N VAL A 88 3.64 12.67 12.71
CA VAL A 88 4.11 12.22 11.38
C VAL A 88 5.25 13.09 10.88
N THR A 89 6.36 12.44 10.55
CA THR A 89 7.51 13.05 9.89
C THR A 89 7.90 12.27 8.65
N ILE A 90 8.32 12.98 7.61
CA ILE A 90 8.76 12.40 6.35
C ILE A 90 10.21 12.78 6.03
N GLY A 91 10.96 11.83 5.48
CA GLY A 91 12.30 12.02 4.94
C GLY A 91 12.38 11.44 3.54
N VAL A 92 13.07 12.13 2.64
CA VAL A 92 13.37 11.68 1.29
C VAL A 92 14.86 11.78 1.08
N THR A 93 15.48 10.67 0.71
CA THR A 93 16.91 10.60 0.43
C THR A 93 17.14 9.99 -0.95
N VAL A 94 17.94 10.67 -1.76
CA VAL A 94 18.41 10.20 -3.06
C VAL A 94 19.87 9.81 -2.90
N SER A 95 20.18 8.54 -3.13
CA SER A 95 21.52 7.99 -3.05
C SER A 95 22.00 7.52 -4.42
N CYS A 96 23.24 7.84 -4.77
CA CYS A 96 23.88 7.40 -6.00
C CYS A 96 24.67 6.11 -5.74
N LEU A 97 24.61 5.16 -6.68
CA LEU A 97 25.38 3.92 -6.56
C LEU A 97 26.87 4.19 -6.82
N PRO A 98 27.79 3.66 -5.99
CA PRO A 98 29.21 3.67 -6.31
C PRO A 98 29.45 2.77 -7.53
N ASN A 99 30.23 3.25 -8.51
CA ASN A 99 30.64 2.57 -9.75
C ASN A 99 29.77 2.79 -11.01
N ALA A 100 29.62 4.06 -11.41
CA ALA A 100 29.49 4.54 -12.79
C ALA A 100 28.18 4.37 -13.58
N ILE A 101 27.12 3.78 -13.04
CA ILE A 101 25.77 4.09 -13.57
C ILE A 101 25.33 5.45 -13.02
N SER A 102 25.96 6.52 -13.51
CA SER A 102 25.65 7.93 -13.21
C SER A 102 24.19 8.31 -13.52
N SER A 103 23.48 7.40 -14.18
CA SER A 103 22.09 7.47 -14.56
C SER A 103 21.13 6.74 -13.63
N LEU A 104 21.62 5.95 -12.68
CA LEU A 104 20.78 5.24 -11.72
C LEU A 104 20.88 5.90 -10.35
N SER A 105 19.73 6.34 -9.84
CA SER A 105 19.58 6.87 -8.50
C SER A 105 18.63 5.98 -7.70
N LYS A 106 18.93 5.77 -6.42
CA LYS A 106 18.00 5.16 -5.46
C LYS A 106 17.28 6.27 -4.74
N VAL A 107 15.96 6.31 -4.87
CA VAL A 107 15.09 7.20 -4.09
C VAL A 107 14.52 6.39 -2.94
N GLU A 108 14.74 6.84 -1.71
CA GLU A 108 14.19 6.24 -0.50
C GLU A 108 13.34 7.27 0.24
N VAL A 109 12.11 6.89 0.57
CA VAL A 109 11.19 7.66 1.39
C VAL A 109 10.98 6.94 2.71
N THR A 110 11.16 7.68 3.80
CA THR A 110 10.95 7.22 5.16
C THR A 110 9.82 8.02 5.78
N VAL A 111 8.80 7.35 6.30
CA VAL A 111 7.72 7.97 7.08
C VAL A 111 7.77 7.41 8.49
N SER A 112 7.92 8.28 9.47
CA SER A 112 7.85 7.96 10.89
C SER A 112 6.58 8.56 11.49
N TYR A 113 5.86 7.81 12.31
CA TYR A 113 4.55 8.20 12.83
C TYR A 113 4.26 7.54 14.18
N ASN A 114 3.33 8.13 14.93
CA ASN A 114 2.84 7.76 16.26
C ASN A 114 3.90 7.79 17.38
N ASN A 115 3.44 7.61 18.62
CA ASN A 115 4.25 7.43 19.81
C ASN A 115 3.74 6.17 20.58
N PRO A 116 4.50 5.06 20.67
CA PRO A 116 5.88 4.87 20.22
C PRO A 116 6.04 4.94 18.69
N VAL A 117 7.19 5.46 18.26
CA VAL A 117 7.48 5.73 16.85
C VAL A 117 7.52 4.44 16.04
N GLN A 118 6.68 4.40 15.00
CA GLN A 118 6.70 3.40 13.95
C GLN A 118 7.28 4.01 12.68
N THR A 119 7.99 3.21 11.87
CA THR A 119 8.65 3.70 10.66
C THR A 119 8.39 2.76 9.49
N ILE A 120 8.00 3.33 8.35
CA ILE A 120 7.85 2.64 7.07
C ILE A 120 8.86 3.23 6.09
N LYS A 121 9.47 2.36 5.29
CA LYS A 121 10.41 2.75 4.24
C LYS A 121 9.99 2.15 2.91
N TYR A 122 9.94 2.99 1.89
CA TYR A 122 9.87 2.53 0.51
C TYR A 122 11.04 3.07 -0.29
N SER A 123 11.50 2.28 -1.25
CA SER A 123 12.55 2.69 -2.16
C SER A 123 12.26 2.25 -3.58
N THR A 124 12.68 3.06 -4.53
CA THR A 124 12.70 2.72 -5.95
C THR A 124 14.01 3.14 -6.57
N TYR A 125 14.35 2.52 -7.70
CA TYR A 125 15.46 2.95 -8.54
C TYR A 125 14.90 3.69 -9.74
N THR A 126 15.50 4.82 -10.07
CA THR A 126 15.13 5.60 -11.24
C THR A 126 16.32 5.71 -12.17
N SER A 127 16.10 5.36 -13.43
CA SER A 127 17.01 5.64 -14.54
C SER A 127 16.62 6.96 -15.20
N SER A 128 17.58 7.78 -15.59
CA SER A 128 17.32 9.01 -16.34
C SER A 128 17.04 8.75 -17.82
N THR A 129 15.90 9.21 -18.33
CA THR A 129 15.55 9.26 -19.76
C THR A 129 16.28 10.44 -20.42
N GLY A 130 17.57 10.30 -20.69
CA GLY A 130 18.38 11.41 -21.23
C GLY A 130 19.78 11.07 -21.69
N SER A 131 20.18 9.80 -21.61
CA SER A 131 21.41 9.32 -22.24
C SER A 131 21.02 8.50 -23.45
N ASN A 132 21.47 8.94 -24.62
CA ASN A 132 21.42 8.17 -25.88
C ASN A 132 22.22 6.85 -25.81
N THR A 133 22.78 6.50 -24.65
CA THR A 133 23.54 5.27 -24.39
C THR A 133 23.23 4.75 -22.99
N ILE A 134 21.96 4.48 -22.71
CA ILE A 134 21.54 3.65 -21.58
C ILE A 134 20.56 2.65 -22.14
N THR A 135 20.81 1.38 -21.86
CA THR A 135 19.78 0.36 -21.83
C THR A 135 18.77 0.80 -20.76
N ASP A 136 17.82 1.65 -21.15
CA ASP A 136 16.78 2.19 -20.28
C ASP A 136 16.09 1.00 -19.57
N ILE A 137 15.40 1.19 -18.45
CA ILE A 137 14.63 0.09 -17.84
C ILE A 137 13.56 -0.44 -18.84
N THR A 138 13.25 0.35 -19.87
CA THR A 138 12.42 0.00 -21.01
C THR A 138 13.20 -0.59 -22.20
N ASP A 139 14.52 -0.75 -22.12
CA ASP A 139 15.30 -1.41 -23.16
C ASP A 139 15.01 -2.91 -23.15
N GLY A 140 14.51 -3.40 -24.28
CA GLY A 140 13.90 -4.73 -24.40
C GLY A 140 12.42 -4.79 -23.99
N LEU A 141 11.83 -3.71 -23.47
CA LEU A 141 10.39 -3.63 -23.25
C LEU A 141 9.69 -3.40 -24.59
N VAL A 142 8.97 -4.43 -25.06
CA VAL A 142 8.33 -4.42 -26.39
C VAL A 142 7.04 -3.60 -26.39
N ALA A 143 6.33 -3.50 -25.25
CA ALA A 143 5.12 -2.70 -25.15
C ALA A 143 4.75 -2.30 -23.71
N TRP A 144 4.11 -1.15 -23.55
CA TRP A 144 3.50 -0.69 -22.30
C TRP A 144 2.28 0.20 -22.57
N TRP A 145 1.12 -0.13 -22.01
CA TRP A 145 -0.10 0.69 -22.12
C TRP A 145 -0.42 1.35 -20.78
N LYS A 146 -0.55 2.68 -20.78
CA LYS A 146 -0.89 3.48 -19.58
C LYS A 146 -2.36 3.38 -19.18
N LEU A 147 -3.20 2.79 -20.02
CA LEU A 147 -4.65 2.66 -19.84
C LEU A 147 -5.33 4.00 -19.52
N ASN A 148 -4.93 5.07 -20.19
CA ASN A 148 -5.46 6.43 -20.07
C ASN A 148 -6.53 6.74 -21.13
N GLY A 149 -7.19 5.72 -21.68
CA GLY A 149 -8.24 5.88 -22.69
C GLY A 149 -7.72 6.07 -24.11
N ASP A 150 -6.40 6.04 -24.28
CA ASP A 150 -5.73 5.76 -25.55
C ASP A 150 -5.13 4.34 -25.56
N THR A 151 -4.93 3.81 -26.75
CA THR A 151 -4.29 2.51 -26.98
C THR A 151 -2.83 2.67 -27.41
N ASN A 152 -2.23 3.82 -27.12
CA ASN A 152 -0.88 4.11 -27.54
C ASN A 152 0.11 3.33 -26.68
N ASN A 153 1.09 2.72 -27.34
CA ASN A 153 2.19 2.08 -26.66
C ASN A 153 3.17 3.16 -26.20
N SER A 154 3.38 3.23 -24.88
CA SER A 154 4.19 4.25 -24.23
C SER A 154 5.69 4.04 -24.38
N VAL A 155 6.13 2.91 -24.96
CA VAL A 155 7.53 2.65 -25.32
C VAL A 155 7.79 2.66 -26.82
N GLY A 156 6.79 3.03 -27.65
CA GLY A 156 6.96 3.21 -29.09
C GLY A 156 5.90 2.49 -29.92
N SER A 157 6.31 1.83 -30.99
CA SER A 157 5.44 1.09 -31.93
C SER A 157 5.57 -0.41 -31.70
N PRO A 158 4.52 -1.22 -31.90
CA PRO A 158 3.19 -0.85 -32.41
C PRO A 158 2.22 -0.41 -31.30
N ASN A 159 1.27 0.47 -31.68
CA ASN A 159 0.12 0.83 -30.86
C ASN A 159 -0.89 -0.34 -30.82
N GLY A 160 -1.67 -0.39 -29.74
CA GLY A 160 -2.73 -1.38 -29.56
C GLY A 160 -4.06 -0.94 -30.20
N VAL A 161 -5.02 -1.86 -30.24
CA VAL A 161 -6.42 -1.61 -30.59
C VAL A 161 -7.29 -2.06 -29.43
N ALA A 162 -8.18 -1.19 -28.96
CA ALA A 162 -9.15 -1.55 -27.94
C ALA A 162 -10.22 -2.44 -28.58
N SER A 163 -10.38 -3.65 -28.06
CA SER A 163 -11.46 -4.55 -28.45
C SER A 163 -12.37 -4.77 -27.24
N ASN A 164 -13.68 -4.63 -27.45
CA ASN A 164 -14.72 -4.85 -26.43
C ASN A 164 -14.61 -3.95 -25.18
N ALA A 165 -13.96 -2.80 -25.33
CA ALA A 165 -13.86 -1.75 -24.33
C ALA A 165 -14.20 -0.40 -24.97
N ILE A 166 -15.01 0.40 -24.28
CA ILE A 166 -15.37 1.76 -24.69
C ILE A 166 -14.42 2.72 -23.96
N PRO A 167 -13.55 3.48 -24.66
CA PRO A 167 -12.77 4.54 -24.03
C PRO A 167 -13.70 5.66 -23.60
N THR A 168 -13.61 6.11 -22.35
CA THR A 168 -14.53 7.12 -21.80
C THR A 168 -13.99 8.54 -21.95
N THR A 169 -12.67 8.72 -22.03
CA THR A 169 -11.94 10.00 -22.19
C THR A 169 -10.59 9.75 -22.85
N HIS A 170 -10.04 10.71 -23.61
CA HIS A 170 -8.78 10.52 -24.35
C HIS A 170 -7.51 10.79 -23.52
N ASP A 171 -7.63 11.46 -22.37
CA ASP A 171 -6.52 11.83 -21.48
C ASP A 171 -6.60 11.17 -20.09
N GLY A 172 -7.52 10.21 -19.92
CA GLY A 172 -7.59 9.25 -18.81
C GLY A 172 -7.60 9.83 -17.40
N VAL A 173 -8.77 9.88 -16.76
CA VAL A 173 -8.83 9.98 -15.29
C VAL A 173 -8.59 8.58 -14.71
N PRO A 174 -7.78 8.43 -13.63
CA PRO A 174 -7.58 7.16 -12.96
C PRO A 174 -8.92 6.46 -12.65
N ASN A 175 -8.98 5.15 -12.89
CA ASN A 175 -10.14 4.28 -12.65
C ASN A 175 -11.36 4.46 -13.57
N THR A 176 -11.34 5.37 -14.55
CA THR A 176 -12.51 5.56 -15.43
C THR A 176 -12.23 5.38 -16.91
N ALA A 177 -10.97 5.27 -17.32
CA ALA A 177 -10.53 5.38 -18.71
C ALA A 177 -11.16 4.39 -19.71
N TYR A 178 -11.57 3.19 -19.26
CA TYR A 178 -12.18 2.16 -20.09
C TYR A 178 -13.41 1.56 -19.40
N ALA A 179 -14.48 1.35 -20.17
CA ALA A 179 -15.68 0.65 -19.72
C ALA A 179 -15.86 -0.66 -20.50
N PHE A 180 -16.12 -1.75 -19.78
CA PHE A 180 -16.43 -3.06 -20.35
C PHE A 180 -17.93 -3.34 -20.13
N ASN A 181 -18.71 -3.37 -21.21
CA ASN A 181 -20.15 -3.66 -21.13
C ASN A 181 -20.47 -5.15 -21.35
N GLY A 182 -19.48 -5.97 -21.71
CA GLY A 182 -19.61 -7.42 -21.92
C GLY A 182 -20.52 -7.84 -23.08
N THR A 183 -21.02 -6.89 -23.88
CA THR A 183 -22.00 -7.14 -24.95
C THR A 183 -21.49 -6.75 -26.35
N SER A 184 -20.38 -6.03 -26.41
CA SER A 184 -19.71 -5.69 -27.67
C SER A 184 -18.90 -6.92 -28.11
N SER A 185 -19.14 -7.41 -29.33
CA SER A 185 -18.42 -8.54 -29.98
C SER A 185 -17.47 -8.00 -31.03
#